data_AF-A0A817TGP9-F1
#
_entry.id   AF-A0A817TGP9-F1
#
_cell.length_a   1.000
_cell.length_b   1.000
_cell.length_c   1.000
_cell.angle_alpha   90.00
_cell.angle_beta   90.00
_cell.angle_gamma   90.00
#
_symmetry.space_group_name_H-M   'P 1'
#
loop_
_entity.id
_entity.type
_entity.pdbx_description
1 polymer ?
#
loop_
_entity_poly.entity_id
_entity_poly.type
_entity_poly.pdbx_seq_one_letter_code
_entity_poly.pdbx_strand_id
1 'polypeptide(L)'
;MTESVRQRKKIDESNVQPLNDDEDDVKRRITIDRYDHENRNQSSITISQISLGIIAVLMIVLLIFIKFGLPHEDHMTKHFPASLPTMDGGPLLVNDFLSHSERIHVGEGPESIEPLNGLLYTGLKNGSIVELDPISKKTRIIYSSLSVDDHLLNCGQDNLEHVCGRPLGIRRFSDDELIIVQAYHGIFKLNVKTKKLTQLISGDDKRFGPRPLRFVNDVDVLDGRYLFFTDSDWLYPRKEFMTVLLRANPRGRLIRFDIATGKVRILDDQLSFPNGVQLSADKLSVLVCETTLARVVRHWIGGESKTIGKTEVFIDNLPGLPDNIRLTSTGNYWVAFAVVRHSDTISLFDYLRNWPRLRTILSFMPNVIKKVQTRLPQHGLVVELSKDTRHIVRSLHDAEGLVVSSTSQVTEYNGHLYFGSYYLEHIAVFKL
;
A
#
# COMPACT_ATOMS: atom_id res chain seq x y z
N MET A 1 105.82 19.06 -21.98
CA MET A 1 106.53 18.40 -23.09
C MET A 1 105.70 17.21 -23.52
N THR A 2 105.27 17.24 -24.80
CA THR A 2 105.12 16.11 -25.77
C THR A 2 104.20 14.92 -25.43
N GLU A 3 103.15 14.69 -26.23
CA GLU A 3 103.06 13.69 -27.35
C GLU A 3 103.20 12.23 -26.88
N SER A 4 102.53 11.20 -27.40
CA SER A 4 101.39 10.94 -28.27
C SER A 4 101.18 9.41 -28.29
N VAL A 5 100.06 8.93 -28.84
CA VAL A 5 99.93 7.64 -29.58
C VAL A 5 99.64 6.31 -28.82
N ARG A 6 98.41 5.84 -29.10
CA ARG A 6 97.88 4.48 -29.38
C ARG A 6 98.05 3.34 -28.37
N GLN A 7 96.91 2.95 -27.80
CA GLN A 7 96.57 1.54 -27.55
C GLN A 7 95.72 0.99 -28.71
N ARG A 8 96.10 -0.19 -29.23
CA ARG A 8 95.21 -1.10 -29.97
C ARG A 8 95.41 -2.50 -29.40
N LYS A 9 94.35 -3.09 -28.84
CA LYS A 9 94.18 -4.54 -28.84
C LYS A 9 92.71 -4.85 -29.14
N LYS A 10 92.53 -5.59 -30.23
CA LYS A 10 91.27 -6.11 -30.78
C LYS A 10 90.54 -6.97 -29.75
N ILE A 11 89.22 -6.83 -29.67
CA ILE A 11 88.30 -7.87 -29.21
C ILE A 11 87.20 -8.02 -30.28
N ASP A 12 86.85 -9.27 -30.50
CA ASP A 12 86.00 -9.86 -31.52
C ASP A 12 84.60 -9.24 -31.67
N GLU A 13 84.19 -9.01 -32.92
CA GLU A 13 82.81 -8.72 -33.31
C GLU A 13 82.07 -10.04 -33.57
N SER A 14 81.38 -10.60 -32.57
CA SER A 14 80.32 -11.59 -32.80
C SER A 14 79.43 -11.79 -31.56
N ASN A 15 78.45 -10.90 -31.38
CA ASN A 15 77.08 -11.17 -30.92
C ASN A 15 76.45 -9.88 -30.40
N VAL A 16 75.74 -9.18 -31.28
CA VAL A 16 74.70 -8.22 -30.88
C VAL A 16 73.42 -8.75 -31.52
N GLN A 17 72.61 -9.46 -30.72
CA GLN A 17 71.22 -9.71 -31.08
C GLN A 17 70.46 -8.37 -31.06
N PRO A 18 69.64 -8.07 -32.07
CA PRO A 18 68.73 -6.93 -31.98
C PRO A 18 67.64 -7.28 -30.95
N LEU A 19 67.46 -6.42 -29.96
CA LEU A 19 66.26 -6.38 -29.13
C LEU A 19 65.09 -6.00 -30.05
N ASN A 20 64.37 -7.01 -30.54
CA ASN A 20 63.01 -6.82 -31.01
C ASN A 20 62.14 -6.65 -29.76
N ASP A 21 61.81 -5.41 -29.41
CA ASP A 21 60.67 -5.17 -28.54
C ASP A 21 59.43 -5.72 -29.26
N ASP A 22 58.86 -6.80 -28.74
CA ASP A 22 57.70 -7.48 -29.28
C ASP A 22 56.57 -6.47 -29.48
N GLU A 23 56.15 -6.28 -30.73
CA GLU A 23 55.02 -5.42 -31.13
C GLU A 23 53.73 -5.78 -30.37
N ASP A 24 53.65 -7.03 -29.89
CA ASP A 24 52.57 -7.56 -29.07
C ASP A 24 52.60 -7.10 -27.59
N ASP A 25 53.76 -6.78 -27.02
CA ASP A 25 53.86 -6.27 -25.65
C ASP A 25 53.48 -4.78 -25.58
N VAL A 26 53.84 -4.00 -26.62
CA VAL A 26 53.40 -2.61 -26.78
C VAL A 26 51.89 -2.54 -27.02
N LYS A 27 51.33 -3.40 -27.89
CA LYS A 27 49.87 -3.49 -28.10
C LYS A 27 49.13 -3.91 -26.83
N ARG A 28 49.67 -4.83 -26.03
CA ARG A 28 49.09 -5.21 -24.73
C ARG A 28 49.07 -4.06 -23.74
N ARG A 29 50.18 -3.32 -23.59
CA ARG A 29 50.23 -2.16 -22.69
C ARG A 29 49.24 -1.08 -23.10
N ILE A 30 49.16 -0.75 -24.40
CA ILE A 30 48.18 0.22 -24.91
C ILE A 30 46.74 -0.25 -24.65
N THR A 31 46.46 -1.55 -24.77
CA THR A 31 45.12 -2.11 -24.53
C THR A 31 44.76 -2.10 -23.04
N ILE A 32 45.70 -2.42 -22.16
CA ILE A 32 45.53 -2.36 -20.70
C ILE A 32 45.34 -0.91 -20.24
N ASP A 33 46.16 0.03 -20.73
CA ASP A 33 46.03 1.45 -20.41
C ASP A 33 44.69 2.01 -20.90
N ARG A 34 44.21 1.59 -22.07
CA ARG A 34 42.91 2.01 -22.60
C ARG A 34 41.75 1.42 -21.81
N TYR A 35 41.85 0.16 -21.40
CA TYR A 35 40.87 -0.51 -20.53
C TYR A 35 40.81 0.12 -19.13
N ASP A 36 41.96 0.43 -18.53
CA ASP A 36 42.05 1.12 -17.23
C ASP A 36 41.56 2.56 -17.32
N HIS A 37 41.82 3.25 -18.43
CA HIS A 37 41.34 4.61 -18.66
C HIS A 37 39.81 4.66 -18.89
N GLU A 38 39.25 3.69 -19.60
CA GLU A 38 37.80 3.55 -19.77
C GLU A 38 37.12 3.18 -18.44
N ASN A 39 37.68 2.26 -17.66
CA ASN A 39 37.17 1.91 -16.33
C ASN A 39 37.27 3.07 -15.33
N ARG A 40 38.36 3.85 -15.34
CA ARG A 40 38.49 5.08 -14.51
C ARG A 40 37.50 6.17 -14.94
N ASN A 41 37.26 6.33 -16.23
CA ASN A 41 36.26 7.27 -16.72
C ASN A 41 34.84 6.81 -16.36
N GLN A 42 34.53 5.53 -16.49
CA GLN A 42 33.21 5.00 -16.18
C GLN A 42 32.93 5.03 -14.67
N SER A 43 33.92 4.66 -13.85
CA SER A 43 33.84 4.78 -12.37
C SER A 43 33.72 6.23 -11.90
N SER A 44 34.50 7.16 -12.47
CA SER A 44 34.40 8.59 -12.13
C SER A 44 33.08 9.22 -12.57
N ILE A 45 32.51 8.82 -13.71
CA ILE A 45 31.16 9.23 -14.14
C ILE A 45 30.10 8.72 -13.16
N THR A 46 30.16 7.44 -12.72
CA THR A 46 29.22 6.93 -11.71
C THR A 46 29.36 7.61 -10.35
N ILE A 47 30.59 7.87 -9.88
CA ILE A 47 30.83 8.59 -8.62
C ILE A 47 30.31 10.04 -8.71
N SER A 48 30.51 10.70 -9.85
CA SER A 48 29.99 12.04 -10.13
C SER A 48 28.45 12.09 -10.12
N GLN A 49 27.79 11.11 -10.74
CA GLN A 49 26.33 11.02 -10.74
C GLN A 49 25.75 10.74 -9.35
N ILE A 50 26.39 9.87 -8.56
CA ILE A 50 25.98 9.58 -7.18
C ILE A 50 26.15 10.82 -6.30
N SER A 51 27.27 11.55 -6.43
CA SER A 51 27.53 12.76 -5.66
C SER A 51 26.61 13.92 -6.04
N LEU A 52 26.29 14.10 -7.32
CA LEU A 52 25.24 15.03 -7.78
C LEU A 52 23.86 14.68 -7.20
N GLY A 53 23.52 13.39 -7.13
CA GLY A 53 22.28 12.92 -6.51
C GLY A 53 22.22 13.23 -5.01
N ILE A 54 23.31 13.00 -4.28
CA ILE A 54 23.41 13.34 -2.85
C ILE A 54 23.29 14.85 -2.63
N ILE A 55 23.97 15.67 -3.43
CA ILE A 55 23.89 17.13 -3.35
C ILE A 55 22.46 17.60 -3.62
N ALA A 56 21.78 17.04 -4.62
CA ALA A 56 20.38 17.37 -4.91
C ALA A 56 19.46 17.03 -3.72
N VAL A 57 19.62 15.87 -3.09
CA VAL A 57 18.86 15.49 -1.89
C VAL A 57 19.15 16.45 -0.73
N LEU A 58 20.42 16.78 -0.47
CA LEU A 58 20.82 17.71 0.58
C LEU A 58 20.26 19.12 0.35
N MET A 59 20.26 19.59 -0.91
CA MET A 59 19.67 20.87 -1.28
C MET A 59 18.14 20.87 -1.09
N ILE A 60 17.45 19.77 -1.42
CA ILE A 60 16.02 19.64 -1.17
C ILE A 60 15.72 19.66 0.34
N VAL A 61 16.49 18.92 1.14
CA VAL A 61 16.37 18.92 2.61
C VAL A 61 16.61 20.33 3.18
N LEU A 62 17.62 21.04 2.67
CA LEU A 62 17.92 22.42 3.06
C LEU A 62 16.78 23.37 2.67
N LEU A 63 16.22 23.25 1.47
CA LEU A 63 15.09 24.09 1.02
C LEU A 63 13.82 23.83 1.84
N ILE A 64 13.55 22.57 2.21
CA ILE A 64 12.45 22.21 3.12
C ILE A 64 12.68 22.88 4.48
N PHE A 65 13.91 22.79 5.01
CA PHE A 65 14.28 23.42 6.28
C PHE A 65 14.13 24.95 6.23
N ILE A 66 14.56 25.61 5.15
CA ILE A 66 14.43 27.06 4.97
C ILE A 66 12.94 27.47 4.89
N LYS A 67 12.13 26.71 4.16
CA LYS A 67 10.72 27.07 3.91
C LYS A 67 9.79 26.78 5.09
N PHE A 68 10.03 25.70 5.83
CA PHE A 68 9.12 25.20 6.85
C PHE A 68 9.71 25.17 8.27
N GLY A 69 10.98 25.56 8.44
CA GLY A 69 11.74 25.36 9.67
C GLY A 69 12.09 23.88 9.92
N LEU A 70 12.68 23.58 11.08
CA LEU A 70 12.68 22.20 11.58
C LEU A 70 11.21 21.77 11.68
N PRO A 71 10.80 20.67 11.02
CA PRO A 71 9.48 20.15 11.26
C PRO A 71 9.39 19.84 12.75
N HIS A 72 8.51 20.55 13.45
CA HIS A 72 8.24 20.24 14.84
C HIS A 72 7.86 18.76 14.89
N GLU A 73 8.41 18.01 15.85
CA GLU A 73 7.83 16.70 16.14
C GLU A 73 6.34 16.92 16.35
N ASP A 74 5.55 16.32 15.47
CA ASP A 74 4.12 16.19 15.71
C ASP A 74 4.07 15.26 16.92
N HIS A 75 3.97 15.82 18.14
CA HIS A 75 4.00 15.10 19.41
C HIS A 75 2.95 13.98 19.50
N MET A 76 2.04 13.95 18.53
CA MET A 76 1.01 12.97 18.31
C MET A 76 1.45 11.73 17.51
N THR A 77 2.63 11.74 16.88
CA THR A 77 3.09 10.64 16.00
C THR A 77 3.24 9.35 16.79
N LYS A 78 2.54 8.28 16.39
CA LYS A 78 2.71 6.97 17.00
C LYS A 78 3.96 6.25 16.48
N HIS A 79 4.51 5.35 17.29
CA HIS A 79 5.62 4.48 16.92
C HIS A 79 5.10 3.20 16.26
N PHE A 80 5.78 2.72 15.20
CA PHE A 80 5.50 1.41 14.60
C PHE A 80 5.91 0.26 15.56
N PRO A 81 5.34 -0.95 15.44
CA PRO A 81 5.54 -2.06 16.41
C PRO A 81 6.96 -2.63 16.43
N ALA A 82 7.58 -2.85 17.59
CA ALA A 82 9.04 -3.03 17.75
C ALA A 82 9.73 -4.23 17.05
N SER A 83 9.07 -5.33 16.69
CA SER A 83 9.72 -6.52 16.07
C SER A 83 9.09 -6.87 14.73
N LEU A 84 9.89 -7.24 13.72
CA LEU A 84 9.34 -7.81 12.49
C LEU A 84 8.98 -9.28 12.74
N PRO A 85 7.83 -9.78 12.25
CA PRO A 85 7.53 -11.20 12.34
C PRO A 85 8.48 -12.01 11.44
N THR A 86 8.73 -13.27 11.82
CA THR A 86 9.45 -14.23 10.99
C THR A 86 8.45 -15.04 10.16
N MET A 87 8.91 -15.51 8.99
CA MET A 87 8.09 -16.28 8.03
C MET A 87 8.63 -17.71 7.84
N ASP A 88 9.49 -18.16 8.76
CA ASP A 88 10.23 -19.42 8.70
C ASP A 88 9.49 -20.60 9.35
N GLY A 89 8.27 -20.39 9.88
CA GLY A 89 7.50 -21.46 10.48
C GLY A 89 6.09 -21.09 10.92
N GLY A 90 5.36 -22.10 11.43
CA GLY A 90 4.02 -21.95 11.96
C GLY A 90 2.98 -21.47 10.94
N PRO A 91 1.95 -20.72 11.38
CA PRO A 91 0.89 -20.20 10.51
C PRO A 91 1.33 -19.21 9.44
N LEU A 92 2.60 -18.77 9.44
CA LEU A 92 3.18 -17.79 8.53
C LEU A 92 4.22 -18.39 7.57
N LEU A 93 4.40 -19.71 7.59
CA LEU A 93 5.33 -20.40 6.70
C LEU A 93 5.03 -20.04 5.23
N VAL A 94 6.03 -19.51 4.54
CA VAL A 94 5.90 -19.09 3.14
C VAL A 94 5.44 -20.26 2.27
N ASN A 95 4.43 -19.99 1.45
CA ASN A 95 3.87 -20.90 0.44
C ASN A 95 3.67 -20.16 -0.90
N ASP A 96 3.04 -20.81 -1.87
CA ASP A 96 2.80 -20.30 -3.22
C ASP A 96 1.31 -20.34 -3.63
N PHE A 97 0.40 -20.46 -2.66
CA PHE A 97 -1.02 -20.65 -2.93
C PHE A 97 -1.61 -19.50 -3.77
N LEU A 98 -1.25 -18.25 -3.48
CA LEU A 98 -1.80 -17.11 -4.20
C LEU A 98 -1.21 -16.99 -5.61
N SER A 99 0.02 -17.45 -5.85
CA SER A 99 0.66 -17.48 -7.18
C SER A 99 -0.09 -18.38 -8.17
N HIS A 100 -0.90 -19.33 -7.66
CA HIS A 100 -1.74 -20.23 -8.47
C HIS A 100 -3.17 -19.70 -8.71
N SER A 101 -3.48 -18.49 -8.26
CA SER A 101 -4.80 -17.90 -8.44
C SER A 101 -5.10 -17.57 -9.91
N GLU A 102 -6.36 -17.70 -10.31
CA GLU A 102 -6.81 -17.22 -11.61
C GLU A 102 -6.95 -15.70 -11.61
N ARG A 103 -6.63 -15.03 -12.72
CA ARG A 103 -6.89 -13.60 -12.92
C ARG A 103 -8.18 -13.37 -13.69
N ILE A 104 -9.08 -12.56 -13.14
CA ILE A 104 -10.25 -12.03 -13.84
C ILE A 104 -10.06 -10.53 -14.02
N HIS A 105 -9.84 -10.08 -15.26
CA HIS A 105 -9.67 -8.68 -15.58
C HIS A 105 -11.00 -7.93 -15.47
N VAL A 106 -11.04 -6.92 -14.59
CA VAL A 106 -12.25 -6.11 -14.34
C VAL A 106 -12.00 -4.62 -14.55
N GLY A 107 -10.73 -4.20 -14.63
CA GLY A 107 -10.31 -2.80 -14.70
C GLY A 107 -9.38 -2.44 -13.54
N GLU A 108 -8.69 -1.29 -13.64
CA GLU A 108 -7.69 -0.88 -12.65
C GLU A 108 -8.31 -0.61 -11.26
N GLY A 109 -7.72 -1.24 -10.25
CA GLY A 109 -7.96 -1.02 -8.84
C GLY A 109 -9.30 -1.53 -8.29
N PRO A 110 -9.70 -2.81 -8.50
CA PRO A 110 -10.87 -3.41 -7.86
C PRO A 110 -10.62 -3.60 -6.36
N GLU A 111 -10.96 -2.58 -5.56
CA GLU A 111 -10.45 -2.46 -4.19
C GLU A 111 -11.23 -3.30 -3.16
N SER A 112 -12.56 -3.22 -3.18
CA SER A 112 -13.47 -3.97 -2.32
C SER A 112 -14.41 -4.81 -3.20
N ILE A 113 -14.68 -6.05 -2.80
CA ILE A 113 -15.49 -7.01 -3.55
C ILE A 113 -16.66 -7.46 -2.68
N GLU A 114 -17.89 -7.17 -3.09
CA GLU A 114 -19.08 -7.54 -2.31
C GLU A 114 -19.99 -8.49 -3.12
N PRO A 115 -20.27 -9.70 -2.63
CA PRO A 115 -21.22 -10.60 -3.27
C PRO A 115 -22.68 -10.17 -3.04
N LEU A 116 -23.48 -10.14 -4.11
CA LEU A 116 -24.91 -9.88 -4.04
C LEU A 116 -25.64 -10.60 -5.18
N ASN A 117 -26.69 -11.36 -4.86
CA ASN A 117 -27.54 -12.06 -5.84
C ASN A 117 -26.80 -12.94 -6.88
N GLY A 118 -25.73 -13.63 -6.46
CA GLY A 118 -24.96 -14.50 -7.36
C GLY A 118 -23.85 -13.79 -8.13
N LEU A 119 -23.78 -12.47 -8.04
CA LEU A 119 -22.76 -11.64 -8.69
C LEU A 119 -21.81 -11.05 -7.65
N LEU A 120 -20.68 -10.54 -8.13
CA LEU A 120 -19.70 -9.80 -7.35
C LEU A 120 -19.70 -8.34 -7.78
N TYR A 121 -19.62 -7.41 -6.85
CA TYR A 121 -19.59 -5.97 -7.13
C TYR A 121 -18.27 -5.38 -6.62
N THR A 122 -17.61 -4.61 -7.47
CA THR A 122 -16.35 -3.93 -7.12
C THR A 122 -16.33 -2.51 -7.65
N GLY A 123 -15.58 -1.67 -6.96
CA GLY A 123 -15.30 -0.31 -7.38
C GLY A 123 -13.93 -0.18 -8.05
N LEU A 124 -13.80 0.69 -9.05
CA LEU A 124 -12.56 0.88 -9.82
C LEU A 124 -11.95 2.27 -9.63
N LYS A 125 -10.68 2.42 -10.03
CA LYS A 125 -9.91 3.67 -9.92
C LYS A 125 -10.53 4.84 -10.69
N ASN A 126 -11.24 4.55 -11.77
CA ASN A 126 -11.92 5.57 -12.58
C ASN A 126 -13.27 6.04 -11.98
N GLY A 127 -13.64 5.60 -10.77
CA GLY A 127 -14.88 6.00 -10.11
C GLY A 127 -16.08 5.08 -10.37
N SER A 128 -15.95 4.12 -11.28
CA SER A 128 -17.05 3.23 -11.68
C SER A 128 -17.28 2.08 -10.70
N ILE A 129 -18.51 1.57 -10.72
CA ILE A 129 -18.90 0.33 -10.05
C ILE A 129 -19.19 -0.72 -11.12
N VAL A 130 -18.50 -1.84 -11.00
CA VAL A 130 -18.56 -2.98 -11.91
C VAL A 130 -19.20 -4.16 -11.19
N GLU A 131 -20.12 -4.82 -11.87
CA GLU A 131 -20.55 -6.16 -11.50
C GLU A 131 -19.77 -7.20 -12.31
N LEU A 132 -19.51 -8.35 -11.70
CA LEU A 132 -18.82 -9.50 -12.26
C LEU A 132 -19.66 -10.75 -12.00
N ASP A 133 -19.94 -11.52 -13.04
CA ASP A 133 -20.43 -12.88 -12.92
C ASP A 133 -19.26 -13.83 -12.66
N PRO A 134 -19.17 -14.49 -11.49
CA PRO A 134 -18.04 -15.34 -11.14
C PRO A 134 -17.97 -16.62 -12.00
N ILE A 135 -19.05 -17.03 -12.66
CA ILE A 135 -19.10 -18.23 -13.49
C ILE A 135 -18.69 -17.89 -14.92
N SER A 136 -19.37 -16.92 -15.54
CA SER A 136 -19.11 -16.55 -16.94
C SER A 136 -17.92 -15.60 -17.10
N LYS A 137 -17.41 -15.03 -15.99
CA LYS A 137 -16.32 -14.04 -15.93
C LYS A 137 -16.62 -12.75 -16.68
N LYS A 138 -17.88 -12.52 -17.03
CA LYS A 138 -18.34 -11.31 -17.70
C LYS A 138 -18.49 -10.17 -16.71
N THR A 139 -18.06 -8.98 -17.13
CA THR A 139 -18.16 -7.76 -16.35
C THR A 139 -19.13 -6.78 -16.99
N ARG A 140 -19.77 -5.96 -16.18
CA ARG A 140 -20.63 -4.86 -16.64
C ARG A 140 -20.50 -3.66 -15.70
N ILE A 141 -20.32 -2.47 -16.27
CA ILE A 141 -20.38 -1.23 -15.50
C ILE A 141 -21.85 -0.95 -15.18
N ILE A 142 -22.19 -0.89 -13.89
CA ILE A 142 -23.55 -0.57 -13.43
C ILE A 142 -23.71 0.88 -13.00
N TYR A 143 -22.62 1.53 -12.63
CA TYR A 143 -22.57 2.95 -12.31
C TYR A 143 -21.23 3.53 -12.76
N SER A 144 -21.27 4.75 -13.29
CA SER A 144 -20.10 5.57 -13.55
C SER A 144 -20.43 6.99 -13.11
N SER A 145 -19.48 7.66 -12.46
CA SER A 145 -19.62 9.07 -12.07
C SER A 145 -19.75 10.01 -13.27
N LEU A 146 -19.57 9.50 -14.50
CA LEU A 146 -19.86 10.21 -15.74
C LEU A 146 -21.38 10.38 -15.89
N SER A 147 -21.92 11.43 -15.27
CA SER A 147 -23.15 12.04 -15.74
C SER A 147 -22.96 12.40 -17.22
N VAL A 148 -23.82 11.81 -18.04
CA VAL A 148 -24.21 11.97 -19.46
C VAL A 148 -23.71 13.19 -20.28
N ASP A 149 -23.15 14.25 -19.70
CA ASP A 149 -22.62 15.44 -20.43
C ASP A 149 -21.09 15.58 -20.44
N ASP A 150 -20.34 14.78 -19.67
CA ASP A 150 -18.89 14.99 -19.49
C ASP A 150 -18.02 13.82 -19.98
N HIS A 151 -18.31 13.29 -21.17
CA HIS A 151 -17.47 12.34 -21.91
C HIS A 151 -16.03 12.84 -22.18
N LEU A 152 -15.68 14.05 -21.73
CA LEU A 152 -14.38 14.70 -21.88
C LEU A 152 -13.41 14.42 -20.73
N LEU A 153 -13.89 13.94 -19.57
CA LEU A 153 -13.02 13.69 -18.42
C LEU A 153 -12.37 12.30 -18.50
N ASN A 154 -11.04 12.28 -18.67
CA ASN A 154 -10.23 11.06 -18.72
C ASN A 154 -10.05 10.44 -17.31
N CYS A 155 -11.16 9.98 -16.70
CA CYS A 155 -11.15 9.34 -15.39
C CYS A 155 -10.28 8.07 -15.37
N GLY A 156 -9.55 7.89 -14.25
CA GLY A 156 -8.52 6.86 -14.09
C GLY A 156 -7.10 7.43 -13.91
N GLN A 157 -6.90 8.72 -14.23
CA GLN A 157 -5.65 9.43 -13.92
C GLN A 157 -5.57 9.85 -12.44
N ASP A 158 -4.39 9.70 -11.82
CA ASP A 158 -4.15 10.02 -10.40
C ASP A 158 -4.56 11.46 -10.02
N ASN A 159 -4.39 12.43 -10.92
CA ASN A 159 -4.75 13.84 -10.69
C ASN A 159 -6.26 14.10 -10.75
N LEU A 160 -7.04 13.24 -11.41
CA LEU A 160 -8.49 13.36 -11.57
C LEU A 160 -9.27 12.46 -10.60
N GLU A 161 -8.61 11.56 -9.87
CA GLU A 161 -9.25 10.61 -8.94
C GLU A 161 -10.20 11.31 -7.95
N HIS A 162 -9.79 12.46 -7.40
CA HIS A 162 -10.61 13.24 -6.48
C HIS A 162 -11.85 13.89 -7.11
N VAL A 163 -11.89 14.04 -8.42
CA VAL A 163 -13.04 14.57 -9.19
C VAL A 163 -13.94 13.42 -9.64
N CYS A 164 -13.35 12.35 -10.18
CA CYS A 164 -14.06 11.16 -10.66
C CYS A 164 -14.62 10.29 -9.52
N GLY A 165 -14.06 10.42 -8.32
CA GLY A 165 -14.32 9.54 -7.20
C GLY A 165 -13.42 8.30 -7.21
N ARG A 166 -13.28 7.70 -6.02
CA ARG A 166 -12.61 6.43 -5.78
C ARG A 166 -13.49 5.58 -4.86
N PRO A 167 -14.33 4.70 -5.42
CA PRO A 167 -14.95 3.63 -4.67
C PRO A 167 -13.90 2.84 -3.89
N LEU A 168 -14.13 2.67 -2.59
CA LEU A 168 -13.36 1.81 -1.69
C LEU A 168 -14.32 0.77 -1.10
N GLY A 169 -14.49 0.71 0.23
CA GLY A 169 -15.36 -0.26 0.89
C GLY A 169 -16.79 -0.33 0.33
N ILE A 170 -17.22 -1.55 0.01
CA ILE A 170 -18.58 -1.89 -0.44
C ILE A 170 -19.16 -2.92 0.52
N ARG A 171 -20.44 -2.77 0.89
CA ARG A 171 -21.18 -3.76 1.69
C ARG A 171 -22.60 -3.92 1.21
N ARG A 172 -23.13 -5.14 1.35
CA ARG A 172 -24.55 -5.40 1.22
C ARG A 172 -25.34 -4.62 2.29
N PHE A 173 -26.34 -3.90 1.82
CA PHE A 173 -27.31 -3.21 2.67
C PHE A 173 -28.63 -3.99 2.78
N SER A 174 -29.12 -4.47 1.63
CA SER A 174 -30.36 -5.26 1.51
C SER A 174 -30.23 -6.24 0.34
N ASP A 175 -31.32 -6.82 -0.15
CA ASP A 175 -31.29 -7.77 -1.26
C ASP A 175 -30.87 -7.14 -2.60
N ASP A 176 -31.11 -5.84 -2.78
CA ASP A 176 -30.83 -5.14 -4.04
C ASP A 176 -30.01 -3.87 -3.83
N GLU A 177 -29.53 -3.62 -2.62
CA GLU A 177 -28.82 -2.39 -2.28
C GLU A 177 -27.44 -2.66 -1.68
N LEU A 178 -26.49 -1.83 -2.10
CA LEU A 178 -25.13 -1.78 -1.59
C LEU A 178 -24.90 -0.42 -0.91
N ILE A 179 -24.14 -0.40 0.18
CA ILE A 179 -23.45 0.80 0.66
C ILE A 179 -22.08 0.85 0.00
N ILE A 180 -21.71 2.02 -0.49
CA ILE A 180 -20.46 2.28 -1.20
C ILE A 180 -19.79 3.48 -0.57
N VAL A 181 -18.56 3.29 -0.11
CA VAL A 181 -17.66 4.38 0.28
C VAL A 181 -17.01 4.96 -0.96
N GLN A 182 -17.09 6.28 -1.10
CA GLN A 182 -16.35 7.08 -2.07
C GLN A 182 -15.34 7.93 -1.30
N ALA A 183 -14.04 7.68 -1.50
CA ALA A 183 -12.98 8.19 -0.63
C ALA A 183 -13.03 9.71 -0.39
N TYR A 184 -13.43 10.47 -1.41
CA TYR A 184 -13.53 11.93 -1.41
C TYR A 184 -14.95 12.45 -1.16
N HIS A 185 -15.97 11.71 -1.61
CA HIS A 185 -17.35 12.20 -1.70
C HIS A 185 -18.27 11.68 -0.61
N GLY A 186 -17.78 10.80 0.27
CA GLY A 186 -18.53 10.28 1.42
C GLY A 186 -19.15 8.91 1.16
N ILE A 187 -20.39 8.69 1.61
CA ILE A 187 -21.04 7.37 1.59
C ILE A 187 -22.33 7.43 0.78
N PHE A 188 -22.50 6.44 -0.09
CA PHE A 188 -23.63 6.32 -1.00
C PHE A 188 -24.34 4.98 -0.81
N LYS A 189 -25.62 4.95 -1.16
CA LYS A 189 -26.43 3.74 -1.31
C LYS A 189 -26.78 3.54 -2.78
N LEU A 190 -26.43 2.39 -3.34
CA LEU A 190 -26.72 2.02 -4.72
C LEU A 190 -27.75 0.90 -4.75
N ASN A 191 -28.87 1.11 -5.43
CA ASN A 191 -29.77 0.02 -5.78
C ASN A 191 -29.32 -0.58 -7.13
N VAL A 192 -28.90 -1.85 -7.13
CA VAL A 192 -28.25 -2.47 -8.31
C VAL A 192 -29.23 -2.78 -9.45
N LYS A 193 -30.52 -2.97 -9.15
CA LYS A 193 -31.58 -3.20 -10.17
C LYS A 193 -31.97 -1.92 -10.90
N THR A 194 -32.24 -0.86 -10.13
CA THR A 194 -32.68 0.45 -10.67
C THR A 194 -31.51 1.34 -11.07
N LYS A 195 -30.28 0.99 -10.67
CA LYS A 195 -29.06 1.79 -10.79
C LYS A 195 -29.14 3.16 -10.09
N LYS A 196 -30.10 3.33 -9.18
CA LYS A 196 -30.26 4.57 -8.42
C LYS A 196 -29.18 4.66 -7.36
N LEU A 197 -28.34 5.69 -7.46
CA LEU A 197 -27.36 6.07 -6.44
C LEU A 197 -27.92 7.21 -5.58
N THR A 198 -27.86 7.07 -4.26
CA THR A 198 -28.31 8.07 -3.28
C THR A 198 -27.18 8.37 -2.31
N GLN A 199 -26.79 9.65 -2.18
CA GLN A 199 -25.78 10.05 -1.19
C GLN A 199 -26.40 10.06 0.22
N LEU A 200 -25.79 9.34 1.15
CA LEU A 200 -26.21 9.30 2.56
C LEU A 200 -25.43 10.29 3.42
N ILE A 201 -24.12 10.40 3.15
CA ILE A 201 -23.18 11.27 3.85
C ILE A 201 -22.28 11.91 2.81
N SER A 202 -22.16 13.24 2.85
CA SER A 202 -21.22 13.98 2.00
C SER A 202 -19.85 14.10 2.66
N GLY A 203 -18.78 14.21 1.85
CA GLY A 203 -17.44 14.52 2.33
C GLY A 203 -17.36 15.80 3.18
N ASP A 204 -18.16 16.81 2.83
CA ASP A 204 -18.20 18.13 3.48
C ASP A 204 -19.38 18.29 4.46
N ASP A 205 -19.94 17.18 4.93
CA ASP A 205 -21.08 17.17 5.83
C ASP A 205 -20.78 17.92 7.16
N LYS A 206 -21.61 18.91 7.45
CA LYS A 206 -21.42 19.83 8.60
C LYS A 206 -21.59 19.15 9.95
N ARG A 207 -22.18 17.94 10.01
CA ARG A 207 -22.29 17.16 11.25
C ARG A 207 -20.92 16.77 11.83
N PHE A 208 -19.85 16.80 11.02
CA PHE A 208 -18.48 16.55 11.48
C PHE A 208 -17.72 17.81 11.93
N GLY A 209 -18.40 18.97 12.00
CA GLY A 209 -17.83 20.23 12.47
C GLY A 209 -16.64 20.69 11.60
N PRO A 210 -15.51 21.11 12.21
CA PRO A 210 -14.35 21.58 11.46
C PRO A 210 -13.48 20.46 10.87
N ARG A 211 -13.80 19.19 11.16
CA ARG A 211 -13.05 18.00 10.70
C ARG A 211 -13.87 17.26 9.63
N PRO A 212 -13.86 17.71 8.36
CA PRO A 212 -14.62 17.07 7.30
C PRO A 212 -14.13 15.63 7.05
N LEU A 213 -14.90 14.86 6.30
CA LEU A 213 -14.45 13.55 5.82
C LEU A 213 -13.54 13.80 4.61
N ARG A 214 -12.30 13.32 4.67
CA ARG A 214 -11.30 13.54 3.61
C ARG A 214 -10.80 12.23 3.02
N PHE A 215 -10.84 11.16 3.80
CA PHE A 215 -10.39 9.87 3.37
C PHE A 215 -11.25 8.78 4.01
N VAL A 216 -12.52 8.73 3.63
CA VAL A 216 -13.43 7.64 4.04
C VAL A 216 -12.95 6.35 3.37
N ASN A 217 -12.79 5.26 4.12
CA ASN A 217 -12.12 4.07 3.60
C ASN A 217 -13.05 2.87 3.48
N ASP A 218 -13.54 2.33 4.59
CA ASP A 218 -14.39 1.15 4.59
C ASP A 218 -15.64 1.35 5.46
N VAL A 219 -16.64 0.49 5.29
CA VAL A 219 -17.92 0.54 5.98
C VAL A 219 -18.41 -0.86 6.33
N ASP A 220 -19.16 -0.99 7.41
CA ASP A 220 -19.98 -2.15 7.73
C ASP A 220 -21.39 -1.74 8.19
N VAL A 221 -22.36 -2.64 8.01
CA VAL A 221 -23.79 -2.37 8.20
C VAL A 221 -24.35 -3.26 9.31
N LEU A 222 -24.94 -2.63 10.33
CA LEU A 222 -25.69 -3.33 11.37
C LEU A 222 -27.19 -3.10 11.18
N ASP A 223 -27.90 -4.21 10.99
CA ASP A 223 -29.37 -4.32 10.98
C ASP A 223 -30.07 -3.34 10.02
N GLY A 224 -29.44 -3.07 8.86
CA GLY A 224 -29.99 -2.16 7.84
C GLY A 224 -30.18 -0.72 8.32
N ARG A 225 -29.55 -0.32 9.43
CA ARG A 225 -29.78 0.98 10.08
C ARG A 225 -28.50 1.71 10.42
N TYR A 226 -27.56 1.03 11.07
CA TYR A 226 -26.33 1.66 11.53
C TYR A 226 -25.19 1.37 10.57
N LEU A 227 -24.51 2.42 10.13
CA LEU A 227 -23.24 2.30 9.42
C LEU A 227 -22.11 2.51 10.41
N PHE A 228 -21.13 1.61 10.40
CA PHE A 228 -19.86 1.79 11.07
C PHE A 228 -18.80 1.96 10.00
N PHE A 229 -18.09 3.09 9.98
CA PHE A 229 -17.15 3.38 8.91
C PHE A 229 -15.92 4.10 9.43
N THR A 230 -14.87 4.04 8.62
CA THR A 230 -13.58 4.64 8.91
C THR A 230 -13.35 5.87 8.06
N ASP A 231 -12.76 6.90 8.68
CA ASP A 231 -12.14 8.04 8.00
C ASP A 231 -10.65 8.01 8.35
N SER A 232 -9.81 7.66 7.38
CA SER A 232 -8.40 7.34 7.59
C SER A 232 -7.58 8.53 8.09
N ASP A 233 -7.89 9.74 7.62
CA ASP A 233 -7.31 11.00 8.11
C ASP A 233 -8.27 12.15 7.75
N TRP A 234 -8.69 12.94 8.74
CA TRP A 234 -9.62 14.05 8.51
C TRP A 234 -8.97 15.28 7.85
N LEU A 235 -7.63 15.32 7.76
CA LEU A 235 -6.87 16.43 7.16
C LEU A 235 -6.42 16.10 5.73
N TYR A 236 -5.81 14.94 5.54
CA TYR A 236 -5.22 14.55 4.26
C TYR A 236 -6.16 13.62 3.46
N PRO A 237 -6.47 13.95 2.20
CA PRO A 237 -7.34 13.12 1.37
C PRO A 237 -6.61 11.89 0.82
N ARG A 238 -7.37 10.94 0.24
CA ARG A 238 -6.86 9.68 -0.33
C ARG A 238 -5.65 9.82 -1.26
N LYS A 239 -5.61 10.84 -2.13
CA LYS A 239 -4.45 11.07 -3.03
C LYS A 239 -3.13 11.28 -2.28
N GLU A 240 -3.21 11.68 -1.01
CA GLU A 240 -2.08 11.94 -0.10
C GLU A 240 -1.86 10.78 0.90
N PHE A 241 -2.37 9.57 0.62
CA PHE A 241 -2.23 8.41 1.51
C PHE A 241 -0.77 8.13 1.96
N MET A 242 0.22 8.38 1.10
CA MET A 242 1.63 8.19 1.46
C MET A 242 2.08 9.19 2.54
N THR A 243 1.54 10.40 2.52
CA THR A 243 1.74 11.40 3.59
C THR A 243 1.11 10.90 4.89
N VAL A 244 -0.12 10.36 4.85
CA VAL A 244 -0.80 9.79 6.01
C VAL A 244 0.04 8.67 6.64
N LEU A 245 0.52 7.75 5.80
CA LEU A 245 1.33 6.61 6.23
C LEU A 245 2.67 7.04 6.84
N LEU A 246 3.38 7.98 6.21
CA LEU A 246 4.66 8.48 6.71
C LEU A 246 4.50 9.25 8.02
N ARG A 247 3.48 10.12 8.11
CA ARG A 247 3.26 10.92 9.32
C ARG A 247 2.81 10.07 10.50
N ALA A 248 2.03 9.01 10.28
CA ALA A 248 1.52 8.13 11.34
C ALA A 248 0.79 8.90 12.46
N ASN A 249 0.09 9.97 12.09
CA ASN A 249 -0.66 10.77 13.03
C ASN A 249 -1.98 10.08 13.41
N PRO A 250 -2.44 10.18 14.67
CA PRO A 250 -3.71 9.64 15.14
C PRO A 250 -4.85 10.59 14.78
N ARG A 251 -5.07 10.79 13.48
CA ARG A 251 -6.14 11.64 12.93
C ARG A 251 -7.28 10.82 12.30
N GLY A 252 -7.20 9.51 12.38
CA GLY A 252 -8.22 8.62 11.88
C GLY A 252 -9.38 8.46 12.87
N ARG A 253 -10.56 8.19 12.33
CA ARG A 253 -11.80 8.06 13.11
C ARG A 253 -12.54 6.76 12.79
N LEU A 254 -13.11 6.14 13.82
CA LEU A 254 -14.21 5.18 13.70
C LEU A 254 -15.52 5.90 14.01
N ILE A 255 -16.49 5.82 13.11
CA ILE A 255 -17.72 6.59 13.17
C ILE A 255 -18.92 5.66 13.05
N ARG A 256 -19.96 5.90 13.86
CA ARG A 256 -21.29 5.33 13.71
C ARG A 256 -22.27 6.36 13.16
N PHE A 257 -23.01 5.98 12.14
CA PHE A 257 -24.11 6.76 11.57
C PHE A 257 -25.44 6.01 11.66
N ASP A 258 -26.47 6.64 12.18
CA ASP A 258 -27.84 6.11 12.18
C ASP A 258 -28.60 6.66 10.98
N ILE A 259 -28.86 5.81 9.97
CA ILE A 259 -29.54 6.20 8.74
C ILE A 259 -30.94 6.74 9.03
N ALA A 260 -31.64 6.19 10.02
CA ALA A 260 -33.03 6.57 10.30
C ALA A 260 -33.15 7.96 10.92
N THR A 261 -32.17 8.37 11.73
CA THR A 261 -32.21 9.64 12.47
C THR A 261 -31.23 10.68 11.95
N GLY A 262 -30.30 10.29 11.07
CA GLY A 262 -29.20 11.13 10.61
C GLY A 262 -28.17 11.45 11.71
N LYS A 263 -28.21 10.78 12.86
CA LYS A 263 -27.28 11.03 13.97
C LYS A 263 -25.91 10.42 13.70
N VAL A 264 -24.87 11.20 13.95
CA VAL A 264 -23.47 10.80 13.87
C VAL A 264 -22.90 10.66 15.28
N ARG A 265 -22.13 9.61 15.53
CA ARG A 265 -21.33 9.45 16.75
C ARG A 265 -19.92 9.02 16.37
N ILE A 266 -18.92 9.80 16.77
CA ILE A 266 -17.51 9.39 16.69
C ILE A 266 -17.26 8.43 17.85
N LEU A 267 -16.82 7.21 17.55
CA LEU A 267 -16.57 6.14 18.51
C LEU A 267 -15.12 6.13 18.99
N ASP A 268 -14.20 6.42 18.09
CA ASP A 268 -12.78 6.61 18.33
C ASP A 268 -12.26 7.67 17.34
N ASP A 269 -11.38 8.57 17.77
CA ASP A 269 -10.83 9.64 16.94
C ASP A 269 -9.31 9.79 17.03
N GLN A 270 -8.64 8.77 17.55
CA GLN A 270 -7.18 8.71 17.70
C GLN A 270 -6.58 7.47 17.03
N LEU A 271 -7.21 6.99 15.96
CA LEU A 271 -6.71 5.87 15.16
C LEU A 271 -5.65 6.36 14.17
N SER A 272 -4.63 5.56 13.88
CA SER A 272 -3.62 5.87 12.88
C SER A 272 -3.91 5.12 11.59
N PHE A 273 -4.40 5.84 10.59
CA PHE A 273 -4.83 5.29 9.30
C PHE A 273 -5.77 4.07 9.48
N PRO A 274 -6.93 4.24 10.15
CA PRO A 274 -7.96 3.22 10.16
C PRO A 274 -8.44 2.97 8.73
N ASN A 275 -8.41 1.70 8.34
CA ASN A 275 -8.71 1.25 7.00
C ASN A 275 -9.94 0.32 7.05
N GLY A 276 -9.77 -0.99 6.93
CA GLY A 276 -10.86 -1.96 7.00
C GLY A 276 -11.68 -1.90 8.28
N VAL A 277 -12.99 -2.10 8.17
CA VAL A 277 -13.92 -2.20 9.29
C VAL A 277 -14.84 -3.42 9.15
N GLN A 278 -15.03 -4.15 10.25
CA GLN A 278 -15.84 -5.38 10.27
C GLN A 278 -16.52 -5.53 11.63
N LEU A 279 -17.85 -5.62 11.65
CA LEU A 279 -18.61 -6.06 12.82
C LEU A 279 -18.18 -7.48 13.19
N SER A 280 -18.01 -7.73 14.49
CA SER A 280 -17.77 -9.09 14.97
C SER A 280 -18.97 -9.98 14.66
N ALA A 281 -18.74 -11.30 14.57
CA ALA A 281 -19.80 -12.26 14.26
C ALA A 281 -20.99 -12.21 15.24
N ASP A 282 -20.74 -11.88 16.52
CA ASP A 282 -21.75 -11.68 17.56
C ASP A 282 -22.39 -10.28 17.55
N LYS A 283 -21.93 -9.38 16.68
CA LYS A 283 -22.34 -7.98 16.53
C LYS A 283 -22.16 -7.13 17.80
N LEU A 284 -21.33 -7.57 18.76
CA LEU A 284 -21.08 -6.83 20.01
C LEU A 284 -19.89 -5.86 19.90
N SER A 285 -19.09 -5.96 18.84
CA SER A 285 -17.91 -5.11 18.63
C SER A 285 -17.66 -4.83 17.16
N VAL A 286 -16.79 -3.86 16.90
CA VAL A 286 -16.31 -3.48 15.56
C VAL A 286 -14.80 -3.62 15.55
N LEU A 287 -14.28 -4.39 14.60
CA LEU A 287 -12.85 -4.54 14.34
C LEU A 287 -12.41 -3.49 13.32
N VAL A 288 -11.25 -2.89 13.53
CA VAL A 288 -10.66 -1.87 12.65
C VAL A 288 -9.19 -2.18 12.40
N CYS A 289 -8.78 -2.24 11.14
CA CYS A 289 -7.37 -2.30 10.76
C CYS A 289 -6.73 -0.91 10.93
N GLU A 290 -5.74 -0.76 11.82
CA GLU A 290 -4.88 0.43 11.86
C GLU A 290 -3.65 0.16 10.97
N THR A 291 -3.71 0.58 9.71
CA THR A 291 -2.71 0.29 8.68
C THR A 291 -1.31 0.68 9.13
N THR A 292 -1.14 1.91 9.63
CA THR A 292 0.18 2.43 10.01
C THR A 292 0.76 1.73 11.24
N LEU A 293 -0.08 1.17 12.11
CA LEU A 293 0.39 0.46 13.30
C LEU A 293 0.44 -1.05 13.11
N ALA A 294 0.14 -1.54 11.91
CA ALA A 294 0.16 -2.95 11.58
C ALA A 294 -0.58 -3.83 12.60
N ARG A 295 -1.80 -3.42 12.95
CA ARG A 295 -2.60 -4.09 13.97
C ARG A 295 -4.09 -4.02 13.65
N VAL A 296 -4.86 -4.87 14.32
CA VAL A 296 -6.32 -4.73 14.38
C VAL A 296 -6.70 -4.33 15.80
N VAL A 297 -7.55 -3.31 15.92
CA VAL A 297 -8.18 -2.93 17.18
C VAL A 297 -9.64 -3.34 17.18
N ARG A 298 -10.21 -3.53 18.37
CA ARG A 298 -11.61 -3.85 18.61
C ARG A 298 -12.25 -2.73 19.42
N HIS A 299 -13.35 -2.18 18.95
CA HIS A 299 -14.19 -1.24 19.69
C HIS A 299 -15.50 -1.90 20.10
N TRP A 300 -15.80 -1.94 21.39
CA TRP A 300 -17.00 -2.58 21.93
C TRP A 300 -18.23 -1.68 21.79
N ILE A 301 -19.29 -2.17 21.12
CA ILE A 301 -20.55 -1.44 20.91
C ILE A 301 -21.73 -2.05 21.68
N GLY A 302 -21.55 -3.27 22.19
CA GLY A 302 -22.47 -4.02 23.05
C GLY A 302 -21.71 -4.96 23.97
N GLY A 303 -22.44 -5.82 24.71
CA GLY A 303 -21.86 -6.76 25.67
C GLY A 303 -21.90 -6.24 27.11
N GLU A 304 -20.88 -6.57 27.91
CA GLU A 304 -20.81 -6.16 29.32
C GLU A 304 -20.77 -4.63 29.45
N SER A 305 -21.57 -4.04 30.35
CA SER A 305 -21.70 -2.58 30.47
C SER A 305 -20.36 -1.85 30.70
N LYS A 306 -19.36 -2.50 31.30
CA LYS A 306 -18.04 -1.92 31.59
C LYS A 306 -17.09 -1.89 30.38
N THR A 307 -17.38 -2.62 29.30
CA THR A 307 -16.55 -2.67 28.09
C THR A 307 -17.09 -1.79 26.98
N ILE A 308 -18.40 -1.56 26.92
CA ILE A 308 -19.04 -0.72 25.90
C ILE A 308 -18.36 0.65 25.80
N GLY A 309 -17.99 1.03 24.58
CA GLY A 309 -17.29 2.27 24.26
C GLY A 309 -15.77 2.22 24.43
N LYS A 310 -15.19 1.08 24.86
CA LYS A 310 -13.74 0.90 24.96
C LYS A 310 -13.16 0.31 23.68
N THR A 311 -11.98 0.80 23.32
CA THR A 311 -11.14 0.23 22.26
C THR A 311 -9.99 -0.56 22.90
N GLU A 312 -9.73 -1.75 22.40
CA GLU A 312 -8.59 -2.59 22.80
C GLU A 312 -7.85 -3.13 21.56
N VAL A 313 -6.60 -3.57 21.73
CA VAL A 313 -5.86 -4.25 20.68
C VAL A 313 -6.41 -5.67 20.54
N PHE A 314 -6.84 -6.03 19.33
CA PHE A 314 -7.29 -7.39 19.01
C PHE A 314 -6.10 -8.28 18.68
N ILE A 315 -5.24 -7.82 17.77
CA ILE A 315 -3.93 -8.41 17.46
C ILE A 315 -2.99 -7.27 17.08
N ASP A 316 -1.72 -7.37 17.48
CA ASP A 316 -0.66 -6.42 17.13
C ASP A 316 0.40 -7.10 16.25
N ASN A 317 1.30 -6.29 15.70
CA ASN A 317 2.49 -6.71 14.99
C ASN A 317 2.24 -7.67 13.82
N LEU A 318 1.25 -7.33 12.99
CA LEU A 318 0.89 -8.09 11.81
C LEU A 318 2.04 -8.12 10.78
N PRO A 319 2.10 -9.18 9.95
CA PRO A 319 3.12 -9.36 8.91
C PRO A 319 2.97 -8.44 7.70
N GLY A 320 2.27 -7.33 7.87
CA GLY A 320 2.05 -6.34 6.82
C GLY A 320 1.31 -5.13 7.36
N LEU A 321 1.14 -4.14 6.50
CA LEU A 321 0.27 -3.00 6.73
C LEU A 321 -1.18 -3.42 6.35
N PRO A 322 -2.06 -3.67 7.33
CA PRO A 322 -3.37 -4.25 7.08
C PRO A 322 -4.25 -3.27 6.32
N ASP A 323 -5.00 -3.80 5.37
CA ASP A 323 -5.97 -3.10 4.56
C ASP A 323 -7.38 -3.46 5.04
N ASN A 324 -8.22 -4.12 4.23
CA ASN A 324 -9.53 -4.59 4.68
C ASN A 324 -9.47 -5.87 5.55
N ILE A 325 -10.48 -6.01 6.42
CA ILE A 325 -10.76 -7.19 7.24
C ILE A 325 -12.18 -7.70 6.94
N ARG A 326 -12.35 -9.00 6.68
CA ARG A 326 -13.66 -9.60 6.35
C ARG A 326 -13.90 -10.87 7.12
N LEU A 327 -15.15 -11.15 7.47
CA LEU A 327 -15.54 -12.44 8.03
C LEU A 327 -15.27 -13.58 7.04
N THR A 328 -14.79 -14.69 7.57
CA THR A 328 -14.73 -15.99 6.88
C THR A 328 -16.04 -16.76 7.07
N SER A 329 -16.24 -17.82 6.30
CA SER A 329 -17.39 -18.72 6.50
C SER A 329 -17.41 -19.43 7.86
N THR A 330 -16.26 -19.53 8.54
CA THR A 330 -16.11 -20.14 9.88
C THR A 330 -16.29 -19.14 11.02
N GLY A 331 -16.46 -17.84 10.71
CA GLY A 331 -16.57 -16.75 11.68
C GLY A 331 -15.23 -16.19 12.18
N ASN A 332 -14.10 -16.71 11.69
CA ASN A 332 -12.79 -16.06 11.76
C ASN A 332 -12.72 -14.84 10.83
N TYR A 333 -11.55 -14.21 10.72
CA TYR A 333 -11.37 -13.01 9.89
C TYR A 333 -10.22 -13.15 8.89
N TRP A 334 -10.49 -12.89 7.62
CA TRP A 334 -9.44 -12.61 6.65
C TRP A 334 -8.94 -11.18 6.82
N VAL A 335 -7.62 -10.99 6.82
CA VAL A 335 -6.97 -9.68 6.78
C VAL A 335 -6.07 -9.61 5.56
N ALA A 336 -6.31 -8.59 4.73
CA ALA A 336 -5.51 -8.27 3.56
C ALA A 336 -4.37 -7.31 3.91
N PHE A 337 -3.30 -7.31 3.13
CA PHE A 337 -2.14 -6.45 3.34
C PHE A 337 -1.76 -5.66 2.08
N ALA A 338 -1.67 -4.34 2.23
CA ALA A 338 -1.19 -3.45 1.18
C ALA A 338 0.31 -3.61 0.94
N VAL A 339 1.07 -3.87 2.01
CA VAL A 339 2.53 -4.08 2.01
C VAL A 339 2.86 -5.16 3.04
N VAL A 340 3.74 -6.09 2.68
CA VAL A 340 4.23 -7.15 3.57
C VAL A 340 5.44 -6.69 4.38
N ARG A 341 5.56 -7.21 5.61
CA ARG A 341 6.57 -6.87 6.62
C ARG A 341 7.07 -8.16 7.29
N HIS A 342 8.32 -8.55 7.06
CA HIS A 342 8.97 -9.63 7.82
C HIS A 342 10.49 -9.41 7.90
N SER A 343 11.15 -10.18 8.75
CA SER A 343 12.58 -10.05 9.07
C SER A 343 13.53 -10.15 7.88
N ASP A 344 13.12 -10.85 6.82
CA ASP A 344 14.00 -11.19 5.70
C ASP A 344 13.87 -10.22 4.52
N THR A 345 13.00 -9.20 4.63
CA THR A 345 12.80 -8.18 3.60
C THR A 345 13.02 -6.77 4.14
N ILE A 346 13.47 -5.89 3.23
CA ILE A 346 13.63 -4.47 3.55
C ILE A 346 12.24 -3.83 3.59
N SER A 347 11.79 -3.46 4.79
CA SER A 347 10.62 -2.59 4.96
C SER A 347 11.06 -1.16 5.25
N LEU A 348 10.79 -0.26 4.29
CA LEU A 348 11.10 1.17 4.42
C LEU A 348 10.42 1.77 5.65
N PHE A 349 9.16 1.41 5.92
CA PHE A 349 8.39 1.96 7.04
C PHE A 349 8.92 1.48 8.39
N ASP A 350 9.37 0.23 8.46
CA ASP A 350 9.97 -0.31 9.70
C ASP A 350 11.37 0.26 9.95
N TYR A 351 12.17 0.48 8.90
CA TYR A 351 13.45 1.17 9.02
C TYR A 351 13.28 2.61 9.53
N LEU A 352 12.29 3.33 9.02
CA LEU A 352 12.01 4.73 9.39
C LEU A 352 11.24 4.88 10.71
N ARG A 353 10.87 3.77 11.38
CA ARG A 353 10.08 3.75 12.62
C ARG A 353 10.63 4.69 13.69
N ASN A 354 11.93 4.57 13.98
CA ASN A 354 12.61 5.28 15.07
C ASN A 354 12.95 6.74 14.72
N TRP A 355 12.58 7.20 13.51
CA TRP A 355 12.95 8.51 12.97
C TRP A 355 11.71 9.33 12.58
N PRO A 356 10.81 9.68 13.52
CA PRO A 356 9.57 10.40 13.21
C PRO A 356 9.80 11.75 12.52
N ARG A 357 10.88 12.47 12.87
CA ARG A 357 11.29 13.69 12.18
C ARG A 357 11.66 13.44 10.72
N LEU A 358 12.43 12.37 10.46
CA LEU A 358 12.79 12.00 9.08
C LEU A 358 11.56 11.61 8.28
N ARG A 359 10.64 10.81 8.85
CA ARG A 359 9.36 10.49 8.19
C ARG A 359 8.56 11.74 7.85
N THR A 360 8.55 12.72 8.75
CA THR A 360 7.91 14.01 8.52
C THR A 360 8.57 14.77 7.35
N ILE A 361 9.89 14.80 7.26
CA ILE A 361 10.61 15.38 6.12
C ILE A 361 10.28 14.65 4.82
N LEU A 362 10.30 13.31 4.84
CA LEU A 362 9.99 12.48 3.68
C LEU A 362 8.52 12.62 3.23
N SER A 363 7.61 13.00 4.14
CA SER A 363 6.21 13.25 3.81
C SER A 363 5.99 14.45 2.87
N PHE A 364 6.99 15.32 2.70
CA PHE A 364 6.99 16.36 1.67
C PHE A 364 7.39 15.86 0.28
N MET A 365 7.89 14.62 0.17
CA MET A 365 8.29 13.97 -1.09
C MET A 365 7.55 12.63 -1.32
N PRO A 366 6.21 12.59 -1.19
CA PRO A 366 5.45 11.34 -1.16
C PRO A 366 5.59 10.53 -2.46
N ASN A 367 5.70 11.21 -3.61
CA ASN A 367 5.86 10.55 -4.91
C ASN A 367 7.21 9.84 -5.07
N VAL A 368 8.26 10.37 -4.46
CA VAL A 368 9.58 9.72 -4.46
C VAL A 368 9.51 8.44 -3.63
N ILE A 369 8.92 8.53 -2.44
CA ILE A 369 8.73 7.39 -1.55
C ILE A 369 7.85 6.32 -2.19
N LYS A 370 6.72 6.71 -2.80
CA LYS A 370 5.85 5.81 -3.56
C LYS A 370 6.63 5.06 -4.64
N LYS A 371 7.47 5.75 -5.43
CA LYS A 371 8.31 5.14 -6.47
C LYS A 371 9.37 4.18 -5.92
N VAL A 372 9.97 4.51 -4.78
CA VAL A 372 10.93 3.61 -4.10
C VAL A 372 10.20 2.35 -3.65
N GLN A 373 9.05 2.49 -2.99
CA GLN A 373 8.24 1.37 -2.52
C GLN A 373 7.84 0.42 -3.66
N THR A 374 7.40 0.95 -4.81
CA THR A 374 7.00 0.12 -5.97
C THR A 374 8.15 -0.60 -6.66
N ARG A 375 9.41 -0.26 -6.33
CA ARG A 375 10.60 -0.95 -6.86
C ARG A 375 11.13 -2.04 -5.93
N LEU A 376 10.66 -2.09 -4.69
CA LEU A 376 10.99 -3.18 -3.78
C LEU A 376 10.30 -4.47 -4.26
N PRO A 377 10.90 -5.65 -3.98
CA PRO A 377 10.26 -6.93 -4.27
C PRO A 377 8.83 -6.95 -3.73
N GLN A 378 7.91 -7.42 -4.58
CA GLN A 378 6.51 -7.53 -4.22
C GLN A 378 6.28 -8.89 -3.56
N HIS A 379 5.44 -8.92 -2.53
CA HIS A 379 5.04 -10.14 -1.85
C HIS A 379 3.56 -9.99 -1.50
N GLY A 380 2.71 -10.81 -2.11
CA GLY A 380 1.31 -10.93 -1.73
C GLY A 380 1.14 -11.76 -0.48
N LEU A 381 0.37 -11.25 0.48
CA LEU A 381 0.04 -11.97 1.70
C LEU A 381 -1.38 -11.66 2.12
N VAL A 382 -2.06 -12.70 2.59
CA VAL A 382 -3.28 -12.57 3.40
C VAL A 382 -3.17 -13.53 4.58
N VAL A 383 -3.83 -13.19 5.69
CA VAL A 383 -3.88 -14.06 6.87
C VAL A 383 -5.31 -14.28 7.34
N GLU A 384 -5.58 -15.46 7.87
CA GLU A 384 -6.79 -15.73 8.63
C GLU A 384 -6.47 -15.57 10.13
N LEU A 385 -7.30 -14.80 10.83
CA LEU A 385 -7.23 -14.57 12.27
C LEU A 385 -8.34 -15.33 12.98
N SER A 386 -7.98 -16.07 14.03
CA SER A 386 -8.97 -16.68 14.90
C SER A 386 -9.76 -15.61 15.66
N LYS A 387 -11.09 -15.72 15.66
CA LYS A 387 -11.96 -14.87 16.49
C LYS A 387 -11.75 -15.09 18.00
N ASP A 388 -11.37 -16.31 18.39
CA ASP A 388 -11.31 -16.77 19.78
C ASP A 388 -9.90 -16.59 20.36
N THR A 389 -8.88 -17.11 19.68
CA THR A 389 -7.50 -17.02 20.17
C THR A 389 -6.84 -15.69 19.83
N ARG A 390 -7.38 -14.96 18.85
CA ARG A 390 -6.83 -13.68 18.34
C ARG A 390 -5.42 -13.82 17.76
N HIS A 391 -5.10 -15.02 17.26
CA HIS A 391 -3.85 -15.33 16.59
C HIS A 391 -4.08 -15.65 15.12
N ILE A 392 -3.02 -15.52 14.33
CA ILE A 392 -2.99 -15.97 12.94
C ILE A 392 -3.09 -17.50 12.93
N VAL A 393 -4.03 -18.04 12.17
CA VAL A 393 -4.25 -19.50 12.06
C VAL A 393 -3.69 -20.07 10.76
N ARG A 394 -3.67 -19.27 9.69
CA ARG A 394 -2.99 -19.60 8.42
C ARG A 394 -2.72 -18.35 7.60
N SER A 395 -1.86 -18.50 6.60
CA SER A 395 -1.52 -17.48 5.62
C SER A 395 -1.50 -18.05 4.20
N LEU A 396 -1.79 -17.19 3.22
CA LEU A 396 -1.65 -17.50 1.81
C LEU A 396 -0.68 -16.49 1.20
N HIS A 397 0.28 -16.97 0.41
CA HIS A 397 1.40 -16.18 -0.08
C HIS A 397 1.52 -16.22 -1.60
N ASP A 398 2.00 -15.11 -2.17
CA ASP A 398 2.62 -15.01 -3.49
C ASP A 398 3.95 -14.27 -3.29
N ALA A 399 5.00 -15.03 -2.98
CA ALA A 399 6.29 -14.48 -2.51
C ALA A 399 7.00 -13.62 -3.55
N GLU A 400 6.72 -13.85 -4.84
CA GLU A 400 7.28 -13.08 -5.96
C GLU A 400 6.29 -12.03 -6.49
N GLY A 401 5.06 -12.01 -5.97
CA GLY A 401 4.00 -11.09 -6.38
C GLY A 401 3.58 -11.27 -7.84
N LEU A 402 3.64 -12.51 -8.36
CA LEU A 402 3.38 -12.82 -9.77
C LEU A 402 1.93 -12.54 -10.15
N VAL A 403 0.97 -12.98 -9.35
CA VAL A 403 -0.47 -12.83 -9.55
C VAL A 403 -1.06 -11.84 -8.56
N VAL A 404 -0.64 -11.93 -7.30
CA VAL A 404 -1.09 -11.08 -6.20
C VAL A 404 0.13 -10.40 -5.60
N SER A 405 0.44 -9.18 -6.03
CA SER A 405 1.55 -8.40 -5.44
C SER A 405 1.13 -7.58 -4.21
N SER A 406 -0.17 -7.33 -4.07
CA SER A 406 -0.77 -6.58 -2.96
C SER A 406 -2.25 -6.89 -2.91
N THR A 407 -2.82 -6.92 -1.71
CA THR A 407 -4.24 -7.22 -1.51
C THR A 407 -4.89 -6.12 -0.68
N SER A 408 -5.97 -5.53 -1.18
CA SER A 408 -6.79 -4.59 -0.41
C SER A 408 -7.91 -5.28 0.34
N GLN A 409 -8.47 -6.38 -0.20
CA GLN A 409 -9.53 -7.17 0.45
C GLN A 409 -9.48 -8.64 0.03
N VAL A 410 -9.87 -9.54 0.95
CA VAL A 410 -10.22 -10.93 0.63
C VAL A 410 -11.70 -11.14 0.89
N THR A 411 -12.38 -11.74 -0.08
CA THR A 411 -13.81 -12.08 0.03
C THR A 411 -14.01 -13.55 -0.18
N GLU A 412 -14.59 -14.24 0.78
CA GLU A 412 -14.96 -15.63 0.66
C GLU A 412 -16.38 -15.75 0.10
N TYR A 413 -16.54 -16.41 -1.06
CA TYR A 413 -17.83 -16.59 -1.69
C TYR A 413 -17.88 -17.87 -2.52
N ASN A 414 -18.90 -18.72 -2.28
CA ASN A 414 -19.13 -19.97 -3.00
C ASN A 414 -17.87 -20.87 -3.13
N GLY A 415 -17.14 -21.07 -2.04
CA GLY A 415 -15.94 -21.93 -2.01
C GLY A 415 -14.70 -21.34 -2.69
N HIS A 416 -14.71 -20.04 -2.98
CA HIS A 416 -13.58 -19.32 -3.57
C HIS A 416 -13.22 -18.11 -2.71
N LEU A 417 -11.94 -17.73 -2.75
CA LEU A 417 -11.44 -16.45 -2.26
C LEU A 417 -11.21 -15.52 -3.44
N TYR A 418 -11.76 -14.32 -3.34
CA TYR A 418 -11.57 -13.24 -4.31
C TYR A 418 -10.71 -12.15 -3.68
N PHE A 419 -9.60 -11.81 -4.34
CA PHE A 419 -8.61 -10.85 -3.87
C PHE A 419 -8.75 -9.55 -4.65
N GLY A 420 -9.09 -8.48 -3.95
CA GLY A 420 -9.09 -7.12 -4.47
C GLY A 420 -7.72 -6.47 -4.37
N SER A 421 -7.50 -5.43 -5.16
CA SER A 421 -6.32 -4.57 -5.10
C SER A 421 -6.70 -3.14 -5.40
N TYR A 422 -6.02 -2.18 -4.75
CA TYR A 422 -6.22 -0.77 -5.07
C TYR A 422 -5.50 -0.30 -6.35
N TYR A 423 -4.70 -1.15 -7.01
CA TYR A 423 -3.98 -0.77 -8.24
C TYR A 423 -3.86 -1.85 -9.33
N LEU A 424 -4.06 -3.14 -9.03
CA LEU A 424 -4.01 -4.19 -10.07
C LEU A 424 -5.23 -4.08 -11.00
N GLU A 425 -5.14 -4.61 -12.21
CA GLU A 425 -6.22 -4.55 -13.21
C GLU A 425 -7.18 -5.75 -13.15
N HIS A 426 -6.97 -6.65 -12.20
CA HIS A 426 -7.69 -7.90 -12.05
C HIS A 426 -8.07 -8.17 -10.61
N ILE A 427 -9.11 -9.00 -10.46
CA ILE A 427 -9.40 -9.75 -9.23
C ILE A 427 -8.68 -11.08 -9.36
N ALA A 428 -7.93 -11.49 -8.33
CA ALA A 428 -7.41 -12.85 -8.27
C ALA A 428 -8.43 -13.78 -7.61
N VAL A 429 -8.49 -15.04 -8.06
CA VAL A 429 -9.44 -16.04 -7.56
C VAL A 429 -8.71 -17.31 -7.16
N PHE A 430 -8.81 -17.69 -5.89
CA PHE A 430 -8.27 -18.93 -5.36
C PHE A 430 -9.41 -19.85 -4.94
N LYS A 431 -9.31 -21.13 -5.27
CA LYS A 431 -10.31 -22.14 -4.86
C LYS A 431 -9.91 -22.75 -3.52
N LEU A 432 -10.81 -22.71 -2.54
CA LEU A 432 -10.59 -23.24 -1.19
C LEU A 432 -10.52 -24.76 -1.12
#